data_AF-A0AAJ2TBQ4-F1
#
_entry.id   AF-A0AAJ2TBQ4-F1
#
_cell.length_a   1.000
_cell.length_b   1.000
_cell.length_c   1.000
_cell.angle_alpha   90.00
_cell.angle_beta   90.00
_cell.angle_gamma   90.00
#
_symmetry.space_group_name_H-M   'P 1'
#
loop_
_entity.id
_entity.type
_entity.pdbx_description
1 polymer ?
#
loop_
_entity_poly.entity_id
_entity_poly.type
_entity_poly.pdbx_seq_one_letter_code
_entity_poly.pdbx_strand_id
1 'polypeptide(L)'
;MLQIKNSELSYSPLPLTLSLWGRTGRGNEPFTLVNSLLAQNILVAAYEKPLDTGAIADSLGVAAPYVENELEQLVRGELMGKTPGGLCYTRAFILKKSDSYGDIEAQEEMAAELLEPLAGALGRFAFSGLSGKALETLKLFSLYTLTERIRELAQDELRGEIPLPERPNGGNWLAIGQIEDKSFPKYDSSGPAQTSRTSESGHGIVFDFQSAFGDTHWVYGQLPQPMSLLEARDLFLDLAEGRTPDPRLLENLPDLERLHIVKRDGASTNLDVPVMTNAEYAKFNETSSVIVKELFEEVGGKIKKLIGSRKLDVPKTVDEREAFVGYSTTRILPLAVIFAAVESGIIDAKIGESPMIVVVTG
;
A
#
# COMPACT_ATOMS: atom_id res chain seq x y z
N MET A 1 25.08 0.29 -4.02
CA MET A 1 24.77 0.10 -5.45
C MET A 1 24.80 -1.39 -5.74
N LEU A 2 23.66 -2.08 -5.65
CA LEU A 2 23.56 -3.48 -6.04
C LEU A 2 23.19 -3.50 -7.53
N GLN A 3 24.16 -3.83 -8.39
CA GLN A 3 23.86 -4.26 -9.75
C GLN A 3 23.21 -5.63 -9.63
N ILE A 4 21.96 -5.77 -10.08
CA ILE A 4 21.37 -7.09 -10.28
C ILE A 4 22.24 -7.76 -11.34
N LYS A 5 23.07 -8.72 -10.93
CA LYS A 5 23.87 -9.46 -11.90
C LYS A 5 22.91 -10.37 -12.64
N ASN A 6 22.78 -10.16 -13.95
CA ASN A 6 21.89 -10.94 -14.80
C ASN A 6 21.98 -12.47 -14.60
N SER A 7 23.16 -13.01 -14.24
CA SER A 7 23.36 -14.44 -13.94
C SER A 7 22.66 -14.94 -12.67
N GLU A 8 22.22 -14.05 -11.77
CA GLU A 8 21.52 -14.42 -10.53
C GLU A 8 20.04 -14.75 -10.77
N LEU A 9 19.42 -14.19 -11.82
CA LEU A 9 18.01 -14.43 -12.14
C LEU A 9 17.73 -15.89 -12.55
N SER A 10 18.71 -16.57 -13.13
CA SER A 10 18.59 -17.99 -13.49
C SER A 10 18.40 -18.91 -12.28
N TYR A 11 18.98 -18.58 -11.13
CA TYR A 11 18.93 -19.42 -9.92
C TYR A 11 18.08 -18.80 -8.80
N SER A 12 17.72 -17.52 -8.92
CA SER A 12 16.92 -16.77 -7.95
C SER A 12 16.00 -15.78 -8.68
N PRO A 13 14.94 -16.26 -9.35
CA PRO A 13 13.96 -15.39 -9.99
C PRO A 13 13.29 -14.48 -8.96
N LEU A 14 13.02 -13.24 -9.37
CA LEU A 14 12.48 -12.19 -8.54
C LEU A 14 10.98 -12.02 -8.82
N PRO A 15 10.09 -12.40 -7.89
CA PRO A 15 8.67 -12.11 -8.04
C PRO A 15 8.42 -10.60 -8.00
N LEU A 16 7.49 -10.15 -8.83
CA LEU A 16 7.04 -8.76 -8.89
C LEU A 16 5.57 -8.69 -8.45
N THR A 17 5.28 -7.82 -7.49
CA THR A 17 3.92 -7.30 -7.29
C THR A 17 3.72 -6.13 -8.26
N LEU A 18 2.75 -6.25 -9.17
CA LEU A 18 2.40 -5.17 -10.09
C LEU A 18 1.36 -4.23 -9.47
N SER A 19 1.54 -2.94 -9.66
CA SER A 19 0.54 -1.90 -9.47
C SER A 19 0.54 -0.97 -10.69
N LEU A 20 -0.45 -0.07 -10.78
CA LEU A 20 -0.52 0.87 -11.89
C LEU A 20 -1.02 2.23 -11.43
N TRP A 21 -0.67 3.24 -12.21
CA TRP A 21 -1.40 4.51 -12.26
C TRP A 21 -2.26 4.54 -13.51
N GLY A 22 -3.52 4.96 -13.37
CA GLY A 22 -4.49 5.01 -14.46
C GLY A 22 -5.53 3.90 -14.42
N ARG A 23 -5.98 3.42 -15.60
CA ARG A 23 -7.02 2.38 -15.70
C ARG A 23 -6.52 1.21 -16.54
N THR A 24 -6.86 0.00 -16.11
CA THR A 24 -6.59 -1.23 -16.85
C THR A 24 -7.25 -1.25 -18.23
N GLY A 25 -6.71 -2.08 -19.12
CA GLY A 25 -7.41 -2.52 -20.32
C GLY A 25 -8.64 -3.37 -19.99
N ARG A 26 -9.49 -3.62 -20.99
CA ARG A 26 -10.68 -4.49 -20.86
C ARG A 26 -10.36 -5.92 -20.41
N GLY A 27 -9.15 -6.41 -20.69
CA GLY A 27 -8.68 -7.72 -20.29
C GLY A 27 -7.89 -7.70 -18.98
N ASN A 28 -8.02 -6.63 -18.17
CA ASN A 28 -7.26 -6.41 -16.95
C ASN A 28 -5.74 -6.25 -17.16
N GLU A 29 -5.31 -5.85 -18.36
CA GLU A 29 -3.92 -5.46 -18.62
C GLU A 29 -3.58 -4.16 -17.85
N PRO A 30 -2.38 -4.04 -17.26
CA PRO A 30 -1.20 -4.89 -17.48
C PRO A 30 -1.11 -6.15 -16.61
N PHE A 31 -1.99 -6.34 -15.63
CA PHE A 31 -1.87 -7.45 -14.66
C PHE A 31 -1.84 -8.82 -15.33
N THR A 32 -2.70 -9.03 -16.34
CA THR A 32 -2.77 -10.31 -17.06
C THR A 32 -1.53 -10.61 -17.91
N LEU A 33 -0.70 -9.61 -18.23
CA LEU A 33 0.53 -9.76 -19.02
C LEU A 33 1.71 -10.29 -18.20
N VAL A 34 1.63 -10.25 -16.86
CA VAL A 34 2.73 -10.65 -15.95
C VAL A 34 2.31 -11.74 -14.96
N ASN A 35 1.34 -12.58 -15.38
CA ASN A 35 0.86 -13.70 -14.59
C ASN A 35 1.91 -14.81 -14.39
N SER A 36 2.99 -14.83 -15.19
CA SER A 36 4.08 -15.80 -15.05
C SER A 36 5.33 -15.15 -14.44
N LEU A 37 6.04 -15.92 -13.62
CA LEU A 37 7.33 -15.49 -13.07
C LEU A 37 8.37 -15.23 -14.18
N LEU A 38 8.24 -15.93 -15.32
CA LEU A 38 9.05 -15.70 -16.51
C LEU A 38 8.81 -14.29 -17.07
N ALA A 39 7.55 -13.91 -17.31
CA ALA A 39 7.21 -12.57 -17.80
C ALA A 39 7.71 -11.46 -16.86
N GLN A 40 7.55 -11.63 -15.55
CA GLN A 40 8.07 -10.71 -14.55
C GLN A 40 9.59 -10.55 -14.63
N ASN A 41 10.32 -11.66 -14.74
CA ASN A 41 11.79 -11.63 -14.76
C ASN A 41 12.37 -11.17 -16.11
N ILE A 42 11.61 -11.28 -17.21
CA ILE A 42 11.94 -10.61 -18.48
C ILE A 42 11.95 -9.09 -18.28
N LEU A 43 10.96 -8.52 -17.58
CA LEU A 43 10.92 -7.08 -17.26
C LEU A 43 12.11 -6.65 -16.41
N VAL A 44 12.51 -7.47 -15.43
CA VAL A 44 13.67 -7.18 -14.57
C VAL A 44 14.97 -7.23 -15.38
N ALA A 45 15.15 -8.26 -16.21
CA ALA A 45 16.38 -8.46 -16.98
C ALA A 45 16.68 -7.30 -17.94
N ALA A 46 15.66 -6.74 -18.58
CA ALA A 46 15.77 -5.66 -19.56
C ALA A 46 15.45 -4.26 -18.98
N TYR A 47 15.47 -4.11 -17.65
CA TYR A 47 15.15 -2.84 -16.98
C TYR A 47 16.27 -1.80 -17.14
N GLU A 48 17.51 -2.16 -16.78
CA GLU A 48 18.65 -1.22 -16.77
C GLU A 48 19.08 -0.79 -18.16
N LYS A 49 19.01 -1.71 -19.12
CA LYS A 49 19.44 -1.48 -20.49
C LYS A 49 18.71 -2.41 -21.46
N PRO A 50 18.54 -2.00 -22.73
CA PRO A 50 17.98 -2.88 -23.75
C PRO A 50 18.84 -4.13 -23.97
N LEU A 51 18.19 -5.28 -24.18
CA LEU A 51 18.81 -6.59 -24.41
C LEU A 51 18.15 -7.30 -25.58
N ASP A 52 18.91 -8.09 -26.34
CA ASP A 52 18.31 -9.03 -27.30
C ASP A 52 17.71 -10.25 -26.58
N THR A 53 16.86 -11.00 -27.29
CA THR A 53 16.18 -12.19 -26.76
C THR A 53 17.16 -13.24 -26.22
N GLY A 54 18.30 -13.45 -26.90
CA GLY A 54 19.31 -14.42 -26.49
C GLY A 54 19.95 -14.03 -25.16
N ALA A 55 20.33 -12.76 -25.03
CA ALA A 55 20.87 -12.23 -23.77
C ALA A 55 19.87 -12.29 -22.61
N ILE A 56 18.58 -12.08 -22.87
CA ILE A 56 17.51 -12.27 -21.87
C ILE A 56 17.42 -13.76 -21.49
N ALA A 57 17.36 -14.66 -22.48
CA ALA A 57 17.30 -16.11 -22.26
C ALA A 57 18.49 -16.63 -21.44
N ASP A 58 19.71 -16.19 -21.77
CA ASP A 58 20.93 -16.53 -21.04
C ASP A 58 20.90 -16.01 -19.60
N SER A 59 20.38 -14.79 -19.38
CA SER A 59 20.24 -14.20 -18.04
C SER A 59 19.27 -15.00 -17.17
N LEU A 60 18.18 -15.49 -17.77
CA LEU A 60 17.15 -16.25 -17.06
C LEU A 60 17.45 -17.75 -16.99
N GLY A 61 18.44 -18.26 -17.73
CA GLY A 61 18.71 -19.70 -17.85
C GLY A 61 17.56 -20.48 -18.48
N VAL A 62 16.80 -19.84 -19.36
CA VAL A 62 15.62 -20.42 -20.04
C VAL A 62 15.89 -20.52 -21.54
N ALA A 63 15.36 -21.54 -22.21
CA ALA A 63 15.49 -21.66 -23.65
C ALA A 63 14.81 -20.48 -24.38
N ALA A 64 15.49 -19.92 -25.38
CA ALA A 64 15.06 -18.72 -26.11
C ALA A 64 13.60 -18.78 -26.63
N PRO A 65 13.07 -19.89 -27.18
CA PRO A 65 11.68 -19.94 -27.66
C PRO A 65 10.61 -19.65 -26.59
N TYR A 66 10.87 -19.98 -25.32
CA TYR A 66 9.95 -19.64 -24.22
C TYR A 66 9.98 -18.14 -23.91
N VAL A 67 11.16 -17.53 -23.98
CA VAL A 67 11.32 -16.08 -23.81
C VAL A 67 10.67 -15.33 -24.97
N GLU A 68 10.83 -15.80 -26.21
CA GLU A 68 10.23 -15.20 -27.40
C GLU A 68 8.71 -15.05 -27.27
N ASN A 69 8.01 -16.11 -26.88
CA ASN A 69 6.55 -16.10 -26.75
C ASN A 69 6.06 -15.11 -25.69
N GLU A 70 6.69 -15.07 -24.51
CA GLU A 70 6.33 -14.11 -23.45
C GLU A 70 6.67 -12.67 -23.86
N LEU A 71 7.84 -12.47 -24.47
CA LEU A 71 8.31 -11.18 -24.94
C LEU A 71 7.39 -10.58 -26.02
N GLU A 72 6.87 -11.41 -26.94
CA GLU A 72 5.87 -10.96 -27.91
C GLU A 72 4.60 -10.44 -27.25
N GLN A 73 4.11 -11.11 -26.22
CA GLN A 73 2.93 -10.67 -25.47
C GLN A 73 3.20 -9.39 -24.69
N LEU A 74 4.35 -9.29 -24.02
CA LEU A 74 4.77 -8.09 -23.27
C LEU A 74 4.95 -6.87 -24.17
N VAL A 75 5.51 -7.06 -25.38
CA VAL A 75 5.66 -5.98 -26.37
C VAL A 75 4.32 -5.58 -26.96
N ARG A 76 3.46 -6.55 -27.31
CA ARG A 76 2.11 -6.27 -27.83
C ARG A 76 1.22 -5.57 -26.80
N GLY A 77 1.38 -5.91 -25.53
CA GLY A 77 0.69 -5.30 -24.40
C GLY A 77 1.35 -4.02 -23.89
N GLU A 78 2.42 -3.56 -24.53
CA GLU A 78 3.15 -2.33 -24.23
C GLU A 78 3.84 -2.24 -22.86
N LEU A 79 4.04 -3.37 -22.15
CA LEU A 79 4.93 -3.41 -20.98
C LEU A 79 6.42 -3.40 -21.37
N MET A 80 6.71 -3.80 -22.61
CA MET A 80 8.04 -3.72 -23.20
C MET A 80 8.01 -3.00 -24.55
N GLY A 81 9.16 -2.48 -24.95
CA GLY A 81 9.39 -1.90 -26.27
C GLY A 81 10.53 -2.59 -27.01
N LYS A 82 10.65 -2.30 -28.30
CA LYS A 82 11.77 -2.75 -29.16
C LYS A 82 12.44 -1.54 -29.80
N THR A 83 13.76 -1.53 -29.79
CA THR A 83 14.57 -0.59 -30.56
C THR A 83 14.52 -0.93 -32.05
N PRO A 84 14.91 -0.02 -32.96
CA PRO A 84 15.02 -0.33 -34.39
C PRO A 84 15.96 -1.50 -34.71
N GLY A 85 16.94 -1.76 -33.84
CA GLY A 85 17.88 -2.89 -33.95
C GLY A 85 17.38 -4.20 -33.32
N GLY A 86 16.13 -4.27 -32.85
CA GLY A 86 15.53 -5.48 -32.28
C GLY A 86 15.82 -5.74 -30.80
N LEU A 87 16.64 -4.90 -30.14
CA LEU A 87 16.84 -4.99 -28.69
C LEU A 87 15.54 -4.61 -27.97
N CYS A 88 15.21 -5.34 -26.92
CA CYS A 88 14.01 -5.19 -26.10
C CYS A 88 14.32 -4.45 -24.80
N TYR A 89 13.38 -3.65 -24.31
CA TYR A 89 13.53 -2.88 -23.08
C TYR A 89 12.22 -2.80 -22.30
N THR A 90 12.34 -2.65 -20.99
CA THR A 90 11.20 -2.50 -20.09
C THR A 90 10.69 -1.06 -20.11
N ARG A 91 9.36 -0.91 -20.24
CA ARG A 91 8.66 0.39 -20.20
C ARG A 91 8.03 0.69 -18.84
N ALA A 92 7.88 -0.34 -18.00
CA ALA A 92 7.40 -0.22 -16.62
C ALA A 92 8.49 0.29 -15.68
N PHE A 93 8.09 1.04 -14.65
CA PHE A 93 8.98 1.38 -13.54
C PHE A 93 9.16 0.15 -12.64
N ILE A 94 10.40 -0.28 -12.39
CA ILE A 94 10.71 -1.39 -11.49
C ILE A 94 11.33 -0.85 -10.21
N LEU A 95 10.59 -0.95 -9.10
CA LEU A 95 11.06 -0.55 -7.79
C LEU A 95 11.90 -1.68 -7.18
N LYS A 96 13.20 -1.41 -7.02
CA LYS A 96 14.14 -2.30 -6.35
C LYS A 96 13.97 -2.24 -4.84
N LYS A 97 14.31 -3.35 -4.18
CA LYS A 97 14.35 -3.47 -2.72
C LYS A 97 15.13 -2.34 -2.02
N SER A 98 16.29 -1.96 -2.55
CA SER A 98 17.13 -0.89 -1.98
C SER A 98 16.48 0.49 -1.99
N ASP A 99 15.42 0.65 -2.79
CA ASP A 99 14.72 1.91 -3.03
C ASP A 99 13.34 1.95 -2.37
N SER A 100 12.84 0.81 -1.87
CA SER A 100 11.47 0.68 -1.36
C SER A 100 11.16 1.49 -0.10
N TYR A 101 12.16 1.76 0.73
CA TYR A 101 11.97 2.44 2.02
C TYR A 101 12.52 3.87 2.06
N GLY A 102 13.07 4.38 0.94
CA GLY A 102 13.69 5.69 0.95
C GLY A 102 14.88 5.78 1.91
N ASP A 103 15.17 6.98 2.39
CA ASP A 103 16.13 7.22 3.47
C ASP A 103 15.37 7.12 4.81
N ILE A 104 15.64 6.06 5.58
CA ILE A 104 14.91 5.77 6.81
C ILE A 104 15.19 6.84 7.86
N GLU A 105 16.47 7.18 8.06
CA GLU A 105 16.89 8.16 9.08
C GLU A 105 16.27 9.54 8.80
N ALA A 106 16.30 9.99 7.54
CA ALA A 106 15.69 11.26 7.17
C ALA A 106 14.16 11.29 7.35
N GLN A 107 13.48 10.15 7.20
CA GLN A 107 12.04 10.05 7.47
C GLN A 107 11.75 9.99 8.97
N GLU A 108 12.60 9.36 9.78
CA GLU A 108 12.49 9.37 11.25
C GLU A 108 12.72 10.77 11.82
N GLU A 109 13.71 11.52 11.31
CA GLU A 109 13.92 12.92 11.66
C GLU A 109 12.70 13.78 11.30
N MET A 110 12.16 13.62 10.08
CA MET A 110 10.94 14.30 9.66
C MET A 110 9.75 13.91 10.54
N ALA A 111 9.62 12.64 10.92
CA ALA A 111 8.55 12.18 11.79
C ALA A 111 8.61 12.83 13.18
N ALA A 112 9.81 12.98 13.75
CA ALA A 112 10.02 13.68 15.01
C ALA A 112 9.61 15.17 14.92
N GLU A 113 9.91 15.84 13.79
CA GLU A 113 9.47 17.21 13.54
C GLU A 113 7.95 17.33 13.38
N LEU A 114 7.29 16.34 12.78
CA LEU A 114 5.83 16.34 12.57
C LEU A 114 5.04 15.96 13.82
N LEU A 115 5.67 15.32 14.81
CA LEU A 115 4.97 14.70 15.92
C LEU A 115 4.18 15.71 16.76
N GLU A 116 4.81 16.83 17.13
CA GLU A 116 4.17 17.85 17.96
C GLU A 116 2.95 18.50 17.30
N PRO A 117 3.03 19.03 16.05
CA PRO A 117 1.86 19.61 15.40
C PRO A 117 0.75 18.58 15.14
N LEU A 118 1.10 17.33 14.78
CA LEU A 118 0.11 16.27 14.59
C LEU A 118 -0.56 15.84 15.90
N ALA A 119 0.21 15.72 16.99
CA ALA A 119 -0.32 15.40 18.31
C ALA A 119 -1.24 16.52 18.83
N GLY A 120 -0.87 17.79 18.63
CA GLY A 120 -1.72 18.93 18.93
C GLY A 120 -3.04 18.90 18.15
N ALA A 121 -2.99 18.47 16.89
CA ALA A 121 -4.18 18.33 16.05
C ALA A 121 -5.14 17.23 16.50
N LEU A 122 -4.66 16.19 17.22
CA LEU A 122 -5.53 15.12 17.74
C LEU A 122 -6.64 15.66 18.64
N GLY A 123 -6.39 16.75 19.38
CA GLY A 123 -7.38 17.38 20.26
C GLY A 123 -8.57 18.01 19.52
N ARG A 124 -8.52 18.12 18.19
CA ARG A 124 -9.60 18.65 17.35
C ARG A 124 -10.62 17.59 16.96
N PHE A 125 -10.29 16.31 17.09
CA PHE A 125 -11.22 15.24 16.82
C PHE A 125 -12.13 15.01 18.02
N ALA A 126 -13.41 14.74 17.73
CA ALA A 126 -14.39 14.36 18.75
C ALA A 126 -14.41 12.83 18.90
N PHE A 127 -13.58 12.29 19.80
CA PHE A 127 -13.55 10.85 20.13
C PHE A 127 -14.54 10.45 21.23
N SER A 128 -15.73 11.07 21.22
CA SER A 128 -16.74 10.89 22.26
C SER A 128 -17.16 9.42 22.39
N GLY A 129 -17.25 8.92 23.61
CA GLY A 129 -17.71 7.54 23.88
C GLY A 129 -16.64 6.46 23.73
N LEU A 130 -15.42 6.79 23.30
CA LEU A 130 -14.31 5.84 23.22
C LEU A 130 -13.40 5.94 24.45
N SER A 131 -12.83 4.81 24.85
CA SER A 131 -11.85 4.72 25.94
C SER A 131 -10.91 3.54 25.74
N GLY A 132 -9.80 3.52 26.49
CA GLY A 132 -8.81 2.45 26.43
C GLY A 132 -8.29 2.21 25.01
N LYS A 133 -8.14 0.93 24.64
CA LYS A 133 -7.60 0.50 23.35
C LYS A 133 -8.31 1.11 22.15
N ALA A 134 -9.64 1.24 22.16
CA ALA A 134 -10.37 1.82 21.04
C ALA A 134 -9.99 3.30 20.84
N LEU A 135 -9.89 4.08 21.92
CA LEU A 135 -9.45 5.48 21.81
C LEU A 135 -8.03 5.58 21.22
N GLU A 136 -7.09 4.77 21.72
CA GLU A 136 -5.70 4.79 21.26
C GLU A 136 -5.57 4.30 19.80
N THR A 137 -6.37 3.31 19.40
CA THR A 137 -6.46 2.84 18.01
C THR A 137 -6.95 3.94 17.08
N LEU A 138 -7.97 4.70 17.49
CA LEU A 138 -8.49 5.79 16.67
C LEU A 138 -7.49 6.96 16.59
N LYS A 139 -6.72 7.24 17.64
CA LYS A 139 -5.61 8.22 17.59
C LYS A 139 -4.51 7.76 16.62
N LEU A 140 -4.11 6.48 16.66
CA LEU A 140 -3.15 5.91 15.71
C LEU A 140 -3.63 6.07 14.26
N PHE A 141 -4.89 5.66 14.00
CA PHE A 141 -5.51 5.79 12.69
C PHE A 141 -5.55 7.26 12.23
N SER A 142 -5.86 8.19 13.14
CA SER A 142 -5.86 9.63 12.88
C SER A 142 -4.48 10.15 12.48
N LEU A 143 -3.43 9.83 13.25
CA LEU A 143 -2.06 10.24 12.92
C LEU A 143 -1.60 9.68 11.58
N TYR A 144 -1.87 8.40 11.32
CA TYR A 144 -1.53 7.75 10.07
C TYR A 144 -2.24 8.45 8.89
N THR A 145 -3.56 8.65 8.99
CA THR A 145 -4.36 9.31 7.95
C THR A 145 -3.93 10.74 7.70
N LEU A 146 -3.70 11.54 8.74
CA LEU A 146 -3.23 12.91 8.59
C LEU A 146 -1.87 12.93 7.88
N THR A 147 -0.93 12.08 8.30
CA THR A 147 0.42 12.05 7.72
C THR A 147 0.41 11.56 6.28
N GLU A 148 -0.34 10.49 5.97
CA GLU A 148 -0.51 10.01 4.59
C GLU A 148 -1.08 11.10 3.69
N ARG A 149 -2.14 11.80 4.12
CA ARG A 149 -2.76 12.85 3.30
C ARG A 149 -1.85 14.05 3.06
N ILE A 150 -1.07 14.47 4.07
CA ILE A 150 -0.06 15.54 3.91
C ILE A 150 1.05 15.07 2.95
N ARG A 151 1.50 13.81 3.08
CA ARG A 151 2.51 13.20 2.21
C ARG A 151 2.02 13.11 0.76
N GLU A 152 0.79 12.68 0.54
CA GLU A 152 0.17 12.60 -0.78
C GLU A 152 0.06 13.97 -1.44
N LEU A 153 -0.41 14.99 -0.72
CA LEU A 153 -0.43 16.37 -1.21
C LEU A 153 0.95 16.87 -1.62
N ALA A 154 1.99 16.59 -0.81
CA ALA A 154 3.36 16.97 -1.13
C ALA A 154 3.85 16.28 -2.41
N GLN A 155 3.51 15.00 -2.56
CA GLN A 155 3.86 14.22 -3.73
C GLN A 155 3.12 14.71 -4.98
N ASP A 156 1.82 14.99 -4.88
CA ASP A 156 1.01 15.49 -5.98
C ASP A 156 1.46 16.88 -6.46
N GLU A 157 1.77 17.81 -5.55
CA GLU A 157 2.29 19.12 -5.93
C GLU A 157 3.66 19.04 -6.63
N LEU A 158 4.52 18.11 -6.25
CA LEU A 158 5.83 17.92 -6.90
C LEU A 158 5.71 17.25 -8.27
N ARG A 159 4.81 16.28 -8.36
CA ARG A 159 4.61 15.43 -9.52
C ARG A 159 3.88 16.17 -10.64
N GLY A 160 2.90 17.01 -10.29
CA GLY A 160 2.04 17.68 -11.25
C GLY A 160 1.16 16.70 -12.05
N GLU A 161 0.62 17.16 -13.17
CA GLU A 161 -0.12 16.31 -14.10
C GLU A 161 0.82 15.37 -14.85
N ILE A 162 0.54 14.07 -14.79
CA ILE A 162 1.25 13.06 -15.56
C ILE A 162 0.36 12.62 -16.72
N PRO A 163 0.79 12.79 -17.97
CA PRO A 163 0.03 12.28 -19.10
C PRO A 163 0.04 10.75 -19.04
N LEU A 164 -1.13 10.13 -18.92
CA LEU A 164 -1.25 8.68 -18.98
C LEU A 164 -1.31 8.24 -20.44
N PRO A 165 -0.34 7.45 -20.93
CA PRO A 165 -0.35 6.97 -22.31
C PRO A 165 -1.55 6.04 -22.54
N GLU A 166 -2.18 6.16 -23.71
CA GLU A 166 -3.17 5.19 -24.16
C GLU A 166 -2.51 3.83 -24.38
N ARG A 167 -3.25 2.77 -24.04
CA ARG A 167 -2.79 1.38 -24.09
C ARG A 167 -3.77 0.53 -24.88
N PRO A 168 -3.34 -0.65 -25.34
CA PRO A 168 -4.24 -1.63 -25.94
C PRO A 168 -5.49 -1.86 -25.10
N ASN A 169 -6.59 -2.22 -25.78
CA ASN A 169 -7.86 -2.56 -25.14
C ASN A 169 -8.49 -1.44 -24.30
N GLY A 170 -8.15 -0.17 -24.58
CA GLY A 170 -8.75 1.01 -23.94
C GLY A 170 -8.23 1.31 -22.53
N GLY A 171 -7.08 0.71 -22.18
CA GLY A 171 -6.35 1.08 -20.97
C GLY A 171 -5.65 2.42 -21.14
N ASN A 172 -5.30 3.03 -20.02
CA ASN A 172 -4.43 4.21 -19.98
C ASN A 172 -3.62 4.15 -18.70
N TRP A 173 -2.39 3.65 -18.77
CA TRP A 173 -1.66 3.32 -17.55
C TRP A 173 -0.15 3.46 -17.65
N LEU A 174 0.43 3.74 -16.48
CA LEU A 174 1.84 3.56 -16.18
C LEU A 174 1.97 2.37 -15.21
N ALA A 175 2.80 1.39 -15.56
CA ALA A 175 2.96 0.17 -14.78
C ALA A 175 4.13 0.29 -13.81
N ILE A 176 3.94 -0.23 -12.60
CA ILE A 176 4.91 -0.21 -11.52
C ILE A 176 5.08 -1.64 -11.01
N GLY A 177 6.25 -2.23 -11.22
CA GLY A 177 6.61 -3.53 -10.65
C GLY A 177 7.45 -3.34 -9.39
N GLN A 178 6.96 -3.79 -8.24
CA GLN A 178 7.75 -3.85 -7.02
C GLN A 178 8.34 -5.25 -6.87
N ILE A 179 9.67 -5.34 -6.75
CA ILE A 179 10.33 -6.61 -6.42
C ILE A 179 9.91 -7.01 -4.99
N GLU A 180 9.29 -8.18 -4.87
CA GLU A 180 8.86 -8.71 -3.58
C GLU A 180 10.08 -9.06 -2.72
N ASP A 181 10.02 -8.65 -1.46
CA ASP A 181 11.01 -8.99 -0.46
C ASP A 181 10.29 -9.47 0.81
N LYS A 182 10.73 -10.61 1.33
CA LYS A 182 10.14 -11.25 2.53
C LYS A 182 10.83 -10.81 3.82
N SER A 183 11.71 -9.80 3.77
CA SER A 183 12.20 -9.19 5.00
C SER A 183 11.06 -8.39 5.63
N PHE A 184 10.88 -8.53 6.95
CA PHE A 184 9.86 -7.81 7.72
C PHE A 184 10.54 -6.67 8.50
N PRO A 185 10.94 -5.56 7.86
CA PRO A 185 11.46 -4.42 8.58
C PRO A 185 10.37 -3.78 9.44
N LYS A 186 10.79 -3.04 10.47
CA LYS A 186 9.95 -2.25 11.40
C LYS A 186 8.80 -1.50 10.69
N TYR A 187 9.05 -1.03 9.47
CA TYR A 187 8.16 -0.17 8.68
C TYR A 187 7.42 -0.89 7.55
N ASP A 188 7.36 -2.22 7.55
CA ASP A 188 6.54 -2.90 6.56
C ASP A 188 5.05 -2.74 6.84
N SER A 189 4.29 -2.48 5.77
CA SER A 189 2.83 -2.37 5.84
C SER A 189 2.16 -2.55 4.49
N SER A 190 0.89 -2.94 4.56
CA SER A 190 0.00 -3.02 3.40
C SER A 190 -0.47 -1.66 2.87
N GLY A 191 -0.31 -0.59 3.65
CA GLY A 191 -1.15 0.61 3.53
C GLY A 191 -2.61 0.36 3.96
N PRO A 192 -3.46 1.39 3.95
CA PRO A 192 -4.86 1.28 4.34
C PRO A 192 -5.65 0.48 3.30
N ALA A 193 -6.14 -0.69 3.68
CA ALA A 193 -7.12 -1.43 2.92
C ALA A 193 -8.52 -0.98 3.34
N GLN A 194 -9.28 -0.48 2.37
CA GLN A 194 -10.67 -0.09 2.55
C GLN A 194 -11.57 -1.10 1.83
N THR A 195 -12.50 -1.69 2.58
CA THR A 195 -13.58 -2.49 2.00
C THR A 195 -14.92 -1.92 2.43
N SER A 196 -15.90 -1.95 1.54
CA SER A 196 -17.20 -1.36 1.84
C SER A 196 -18.36 -2.18 1.33
N ARG A 197 -19.51 -2.02 1.99
CA ARG A 197 -20.80 -2.66 1.68
C ARG A 197 -21.85 -1.58 1.62
N THR A 198 -22.56 -1.49 0.50
CA THR A 198 -23.72 -0.61 0.35
C THR A 198 -25.00 -1.42 0.52
N SER A 199 -25.94 -0.88 1.28
CA SER A 199 -27.26 -1.46 1.53
C SER A 199 -28.31 -0.34 1.61
N GLU A 200 -29.59 -0.71 1.71
CA GLU A 200 -30.67 0.27 1.89
C GLU A 200 -30.51 1.11 3.17
N SER A 201 -29.91 0.54 4.22
CA SER A 201 -29.64 1.23 5.49
C SER A 201 -28.43 2.15 5.44
N GLY A 202 -27.66 2.16 4.35
CA GLY A 202 -26.50 3.03 4.18
C GLY A 202 -25.24 2.28 3.78
N HIS A 203 -24.09 2.90 4.07
CA HIS A 203 -22.77 2.44 3.63
C HIS A 203 -21.92 2.01 4.83
N GLY A 204 -21.52 0.74 4.87
CA GLY A 204 -20.62 0.21 5.89
C GLY A 204 -19.20 0.14 5.33
N ILE A 205 -18.20 0.51 6.12
CA ILE A 205 -16.80 0.52 5.71
C ILE A 205 -15.94 -0.15 6.78
N VAL A 206 -14.99 -0.96 6.36
CA VAL A 206 -13.90 -1.44 7.20
C VAL A 206 -12.59 -0.89 6.66
N PHE A 207 -11.83 -0.24 7.54
CA PHE A 207 -10.45 0.15 7.28
C PHE A 207 -9.54 -0.70 8.16
N ASP A 208 -8.62 -1.41 7.54
CA ASP A 208 -7.52 -2.06 8.26
C ASP A 208 -6.20 -1.75 7.54
N PHE A 209 -5.10 -1.82 8.28
CA PHE A 209 -3.78 -1.86 7.66
C PHE A 209 -2.88 -2.80 8.44
N GLN A 210 -2.23 -3.70 7.72
CA GLN A 210 -1.19 -4.55 8.28
C GLN A 210 0.01 -3.67 8.62
N SER A 211 0.53 -3.81 9.83
CA SER A 211 1.82 -3.21 10.22
C SER A 211 2.37 -3.88 11.47
N ALA A 212 3.47 -3.38 12.02
CA ALA A 212 3.93 -3.76 13.35
C ALA A 212 2.87 -3.56 14.45
N PHE A 213 1.89 -2.67 14.25
CA PHE A 213 0.82 -2.45 15.21
C PHE A 213 -0.27 -3.52 15.18
N GLY A 214 -0.26 -4.46 14.22
CA GLY A 214 -1.09 -5.66 14.29
C GLY A 214 -1.33 -6.33 12.95
N ASP A 215 -1.67 -7.61 13.06
CA ASP A 215 -1.97 -8.50 11.97
C ASP A 215 -3.44 -8.35 11.54
N THR A 216 -3.67 -8.03 10.26
CA THR A 216 -5.00 -7.81 9.68
C THR A 216 -5.16 -8.64 8.40
N HIS A 217 -5.42 -8.03 7.25
CA HIS A 217 -5.83 -8.77 6.06
C HIS A 217 -4.79 -9.72 5.46
N TRP A 218 -3.50 -9.58 5.81
CA TRP A 218 -2.48 -10.55 5.40
C TRP A 218 -2.65 -11.92 6.05
N VAL A 219 -3.31 -11.98 7.22
CA VAL A 219 -3.51 -13.24 7.95
C VAL A 219 -4.89 -13.87 7.73
N TYR A 220 -5.86 -13.16 7.18
CA TYR A 220 -7.23 -13.69 6.99
C TYR A 220 -7.28 -14.96 6.15
N GLY A 221 -6.44 -15.06 5.10
CA GLY A 221 -6.32 -16.26 4.26
C GLY A 221 -5.61 -17.44 4.96
N GLN A 222 -5.04 -17.22 6.14
CA GLN A 222 -4.28 -18.19 6.92
C GLN A 222 -5.05 -18.67 8.17
N LEU A 223 -6.23 -18.12 8.41
CA LEU A 223 -7.11 -18.52 9.51
C LEU A 223 -7.64 -19.94 9.32
N PRO A 224 -8.10 -20.62 10.38
CA PRO A 224 -8.67 -21.97 10.29
C PRO A 224 -9.80 -22.08 9.27
N GLN A 225 -10.66 -21.05 9.20
CA GLN A 225 -11.59 -20.83 8.09
C GLN A 225 -11.10 -19.62 7.29
N PRO A 226 -10.34 -19.82 6.19
CA PRO A 226 -9.86 -18.70 5.40
C PRO A 226 -11.00 -17.75 5.01
N MET A 227 -10.74 -16.46 5.19
CA MET A 227 -11.66 -15.39 4.83
C MET A 227 -11.06 -14.53 3.74
N SER A 228 -11.86 -14.23 2.71
CA SER A 228 -11.59 -13.10 1.84
C SER A 228 -11.77 -11.78 2.60
N LEU A 229 -11.18 -10.71 2.06
CA LEU A 229 -11.39 -9.35 2.56
C LEU A 229 -12.88 -8.96 2.65
N LEU A 230 -13.72 -9.44 1.73
CA LEU A 230 -15.15 -9.14 1.70
C LEU A 230 -15.91 -9.90 2.81
N GLU A 231 -15.52 -11.14 3.09
CA GLU A 231 -16.11 -11.94 4.16
C GLU A 231 -15.72 -11.38 5.54
N ALA A 232 -14.45 -10.98 5.71
CA ALA A 232 -14.00 -10.29 6.92
C ALA A 232 -14.79 -8.99 7.15
N ARG A 233 -14.94 -8.17 6.09
CA ARG A 233 -15.79 -6.96 6.12
C ARG A 233 -17.21 -7.27 6.60
N ASP A 234 -17.84 -8.29 6.02
CA ASP A 234 -19.23 -8.63 6.33
C ASP A 234 -19.37 -9.11 7.78
N LEU A 235 -18.46 -9.97 8.25
CA LEU A 235 -18.40 -10.40 9.64
C LEU A 235 -18.31 -9.20 10.60
N PHE A 236 -17.37 -8.28 10.36
CA PHE A 236 -17.14 -7.16 11.27
C PHE A 236 -18.31 -6.18 11.29
N LEU A 237 -18.91 -5.87 10.13
CA LEU A 237 -20.10 -5.03 10.07
C LEU A 237 -21.31 -5.69 10.74
N ASP A 238 -21.50 -7.00 10.53
CA ASP A 238 -22.61 -7.72 11.15
C ASP A 238 -22.46 -7.76 12.67
N LEU A 239 -21.25 -7.99 13.19
CA LEU A 239 -20.96 -7.89 14.63
C LEU A 239 -21.20 -6.47 15.17
N ALA A 240 -20.74 -5.43 14.46
CA ALA A 240 -20.89 -4.04 14.88
C ALA A 240 -22.35 -3.59 14.97
N GLU A 241 -23.21 -4.11 14.09
CA GLU A 241 -24.60 -3.72 13.97
C GLU A 241 -25.57 -4.69 14.68
N GLY A 242 -25.04 -5.72 15.36
CA GLY A 242 -25.83 -6.73 16.05
C GLY A 242 -26.64 -7.63 15.10
N ARG A 243 -26.21 -7.76 13.84
CA ARG A 243 -26.77 -8.70 12.87
C ARG A 243 -26.18 -10.09 13.08
N THR A 244 -26.86 -11.12 12.57
CA THR A 244 -26.36 -12.51 12.64
C THR A 244 -25.31 -12.73 11.55
N PRO A 245 -24.03 -12.97 11.89
CA PRO A 245 -23.01 -13.24 10.88
C PRO A 245 -23.17 -14.65 10.28
N ASP A 246 -22.49 -14.90 9.16
CA ASP A 246 -22.37 -16.26 8.61
C ASP A 246 -21.77 -17.20 9.69
N PRO A 247 -22.48 -18.28 10.09
CA PRO A 247 -22.00 -19.21 11.11
C PRO A 247 -20.62 -19.80 10.82
N ARG A 248 -20.25 -19.97 9.54
CA ARG A 248 -18.93 -20.47 9.15
C ARG A 248 -17.81 -19.54 9.63
N LEU A 249 -18.04 -18.23 9.57
CA LEU A 249 -17.03 -17.22 9.94
C LEU A 249 -16.85 -17.12 11.46
N LEU A 250 -17.84 -17.55 12.25
CA LEU A 250 -17.77 -17.54 13.72
C LEU A 250 -16.72 -18.52 14.28
N GLU A 251 -16.30 -19.51 13.49
CA GLU A 251 -15.21 -20.41 13.89
C GLU A 251 -13.87 -19.67 14.05
N ASN A 252 -13.70 -18.51 13.39
CA ASN A 252 -12.49 -17.69 13.49
C ASN A 252 -12.45 -16.78 14.73
N LEU A 253 -13.51 -16.70 15.53
CA LEU A 253 -13.55 -15.79 16.68
C LEU A 253 -12.39 -15.94 17.68
N PRO A 254 -11.89 -17.16 18.00
CA PRO A 254 -10.72 -17.29 18.88
C PRO A 254 -9.45 -16.65 18.30
N ASP A 255 -9.23 -16.77 16.99
CA ASP A 255 -8.09 -16.14 16.32
C ASP A 255 -8.28 -14.63 16.20
N LEU A 256 -9.49 -14.16 15.88
CA LEU A 256 -9.80 -12.73 15.84
C LEU A 256 -9.67 -12.07 17.22
N GLU A 257 -9.89 -12.81 18.31
CA GLU A 257 -9.63 -12.33 19.67
C GLU A 257 -8.13 -12.26 19.97
N ARG A 258 -7.35 -13.26 19.52
CA ARG A 258 -5.87 -13.23 19.58
C ARG A 258 -5.28 -12.08 18.76
N LEU A 259 -5.94 -11.71 17.67
CA LEU A 259 -5.59 -10.57 16.82
C LEU A 259 -6.11 -9.24 17.39
N HIS A 260 -6.77 -9.24 18.54
CA HIS A 260 -7.35 -8.05 19.16
C HIS A 260 -8.37 -7.32 18.27
N ILE A 261 -9.09 -8.04 17.40
CA ILE A 261 -10.15 -7.47 16.57
C ILE A 261 -11.51 -7.60 17.28
N VAL A 262 -11.72 -8.70 17.99
CA VAL A 262 -12.94 -8.96 18.78
C VAL A 262 -12.59 -9.20 20.24
N LYS A 263 -13.56 -9.00 21.11
CA LYS A 263 -13.50 -9.35 22.53
C LYS A 263 -14.74 -10.13 22.91
N ARG A 264 -14.53 -11.24 23.61
CA ARG A 264 -15.62 -12.07 24.14
C ARG A 264 -15.86 -11.76 25.61
N ASP A 265 -17.12 -11.51 25.96
CA ASP A 265 -17.58 -11.38 27.34
C ASP A 265 -18.74 -12.36 27.58
N GLY A 266 -18.38 -13.54 28.11
CA GLY A 266 -19.30 -14.67 28.28
C GLY A 266 -19.86 -15.15 26.94
N ALA A 267 -21.17 -14.99 26.76
CA ALA A 267 -21.88 -15.38 25.53
C ALA A 267 -21.90 -14.27 24.46
N SER A 268 -21.46 -13.05 24.80
CA SER A 268 -21.43 -11.91 23.87
C SER A 268 -20.08 -11.81 23.18
N THR A 269 -20.09 -11.44 21.90
CA THR A 269 -18.89 -11.13 21.12
C THR A 269 -19.07 -9.73 20.56
N ASN A 270 -18.15 -8.83 20.89
CA ASN A 270 -18.14 -7.45 20.39
C ASN A 270 -16.83 -7.17 19.67
N LEU A 271 -16.82 -6.14 18.83
CA LEU A 271 -15.58 -5.60 18.29
C LEU A 271 -14.74 -4.97 19.42
N ASP A 272 -13.43 -5.21 19.37
CA ASP A 272 -12.43 -4.58 20.24
C ASP A 272 -11.68 -3.43 19.53
N VAL A 273 -12.28 -2.95 18.43
CA VAL A 273 -11.79 -1.86 17.57
C VAL A 273 -12.81 -0.72 17.56
N PRO A 274 -12.40 0.52 17.23
CA PRO A 274 -13.32 1.65 17.10
C PRO A 274 -14.44 1.36 16.10
N VAL A 275 -15.67 1.61 16.54
CA VAL A 275 -16.87 1.59 15.70
C VAL A 275 -17.42 3.01 15.64
N MET A 276 -17.64 3.51 14.44
CA MET A 276 -18.17 4.85 14.17
C MET A 276 -19.40 4.76 13.27
N THR A 277 -20.32 5.69 13.43
CA THR A 277 -21.40 5.91 12.47
C THR A 277 -20.89 6.64 11.22
N ASN A 278 -21.64 6.56 10.12
CA ASN A 278 -21.37 7.36 8.93
C ASN A 278 -21.28 8.88 9.22
N ALA A 279 -22.10 9.39 10.15
CA ALA A 279 -22.08 10.81 10.53
C ALA A 279 -20.79 11.19 11.27
N GLU A 280 -20.33 10.34 12.19
CA GLU A 280 -19.06 10.55 12.88
C GLU A 280 -17.87 10.45 11.92
N TYR A 281 -17.89 9.49 11.00
CA TYR A 281 -16.84 9.34 10.00
C TYR A 281 -16.81 10.52 9.01
N ALA A 282 -17.96 11.04 8.61
CA ALA A 282 -18.05 12.27 7.79
C ALA A 282 -17.43 13.48 8.52
N LYS A 283 -17.74 13.65 9.81
CA LYS A 283 -17.15 14.71 10.64
C LYS A 283 -15.64 14.53 10.83
N PHE A 284 -15.19 13.29 11.01
CA PHE A 284 -13.76 12.95 11.06
C PHE A 284 -13.05 13.37 9.76
N ASN A 285 -13.63 13.07 8.60
CA ASN A 285 -13.07 13.43 7.30
C ASN A 285 -13.04 14.94 7.05
N GLU A 286 -14.09 15.66 7.43
CA GLU A 286 -14.15 17.11 7.36
C GLU A 286 -13.04 17.73 8.23
N THR A 287 -12.97 17.30 9.49
CA THR A 287 -11.95 17.75 10.45
C THR A 287 -10.53 17.45 9.95
N SER A 288 -10.31 16.24 9.45
CA SER A 288 -9.03 15.83 8.86
C SER A 288 -8.64 16.70 7.68
N SER A 289 -9.59 17.06 6.81
CA SER A 289 -9.31 17.88 5.63
C SER A 289 -8.89 19.31 5.99
N VAL A 290 -9.49 19.87 7.04
CA VAL A 290 -9.09 21.18 7.57
C VAL A 290 -7.68 21.12 8.18
N ILE A 291 -7.42 20.13 9.05
CA ILE A 291 -6.10 19.92 9.66
C ILE A 291 -5.02 19.72 8.60
N VAL A 292 -5.26 18.84 7.63
CA VAL A 292 -4.30 18.52 6.57
C VAL A 292 -3.93 19.78 5.80
N LYS A 293 -4.89 20.63 5.45
CA LYS A 293 -4.62 21.88 4.74
C LYS A 293 -3.72 22.81 5.56
N GLU A 294 -4.07 23.05 6.83
CA GLU A 294 -3.31 23.93 7.72
C GLU A 294 -1.89 23.42 7.96
N LEU A 295 -1.74 22.13 8.30
CA LEU A 295 -0.43 21.54 8.53
C LEU A 295 0.40 21.48 7.25
N PHE A 296 -0.22 21.25 6.09
CA PHE A 296 0.49 21.25 4.81
C PHE A 296 1.09 22.63 4.48
N GLU A 297 0.40 23.73 4.81
CA GLU A 297 0.96 25.08 4.66
C GLU A 297 2.23 25.28 5.52
N GLU A 298 2.31 24.64 6.69
CA GLU A 298 3.43 24.72 7.62
C GLU A 298 4.59 23.78 7.25
N VAL A 299 4.30 22.50 6.98
CA VAL A 299 5.31 21.44 6.88
C VAL A 299 5.48 20.88 5.47
N GLY A 300 4.55 21.19 4.55
CA GLY A 300 4.54 20.65 3.19
C GLY A 300 5.82 20.97 2.41
N GLY A 301 6.42 22.16 2.62
CA GLY A 301 7.71 22.53 2.03
C GLY A 301 8.86 21.60 2.44
N LYS A 302 8.89 21.15 3.70
CA LYS A 302 9.91 20.22 4.22
C LYS A 302 9.73 18.82 3.66
N ILE A 303 8.50 18.32 3.62
CA ILE A 303 8.18 17.02 3.04
C ILE A 303 8.52 17.01 1.54
N LYS A 304 8.20 18.07 0.80
CA LYS A 304 8.60 18.21 -0.61
C LYS A 304 10.12 18.19 -0.79
N LYS A 305 10.86 18.88 0.09
CA LYS A 305 12.33 18.84 0.08
C LYS A 305 12.86 17.42 0.33
N LEU A 306 12.26 16.68 1.26
CA LEU A 306 12.61 15.30 1.55
C LEU A 306 12.36 14.40 0.33
N ILE A 307 11.18 14.48 -0.29
CA ILE A 307 10.86 13.73 -1.53
C ILE A 307 11.88 14.04 -2.63
N GLY A 308 12.20 15.32 -2.86
CA GLY A 308 13.15 15.75 -3.89
C GLY A 308 14.62 15.48 -3.59
N SER A 309 14.98 15.15 -2.34
CA SER A 309 16.37 14.89 -1.93
C SER A 309 16.94 13.61 -2.51
N ARG A 310 16.08 12.60 -2.75
CA ARG A 310 16.45 11.33 -3.35
C ARG A 310 15.92 11.24 -4.77
N LYS A 311 16.83 11.12 -5.73
CA LYS A 311 16.49 10.83 -7.12
C LYS A 311 16.70 9.35 -7.37
N LEU A 312 15.61 8.65 -7.67
CA LEU A 312 15.69 7.29 -8.19
C LEU A 312 16.34 7.33 -9.57
N ASP A 313 17.24 6.39 -9.83
CA ASP A 313 17.84 6.22 -11.15
C ASP A 313 16.86 5.44 -12.03
N VAL A 314 15.96 6.18 -12.68
CA VAL A 314 14.92 5.60 -13.55
C VAL A 314 15.43 5.57 -15.01
N PRO A 315 15.52 4.37 -15.64
CA PRO A 315 15.98 4.23 -17.01
C PRO A 315 15.17 5.09 -17.99
N LYS A 316 15.83 5.60 -19.03
CA LYS A 316 15.19 6.43 -20.07
C LYS A 316 14.12 5.70 -20.89
N THR A 317 14.10 4.38 -20.80
CA THR A 317 13.16 3.49 -21.49
C THR A 317 11.83 3.36 -20.76
N VAL A 318 11.76 3.77 -19.49
CA VAL A 318 10.53 3.80 -18.69
C VAL A 318 9.64 4.93 -19.18
N ASP A 319 8.37 4.64 -19.41
CA ASP A 319 7.39 5.63 -19.83
C ASP A 319 7.17 6.66 -18.72
N GLU A 320 7.13 7.96 -19.07
CA GLU A 320 6.91 9.07 -18.13
C GLU A 320 7.82 9.01 -16.89
N ARG A 321 9.09 8.64 -17.07
CA ARG A 321 10.03 8.35 -15.96
C ARG A 321 10.10 9.44 -14.88
N GLU A 322 9.91 10.70 -15.25
CA GLU A 322 9.90 11.86 -14.35
C GLU A 322 8.81 11.74 -13.27
N ALA A 323 7.71 11.05 -13.59
CA ALA A 323 6.60 10.76 -12.70
C ALA A 323 7.00 9.92 -11.48
N PHE A 324 8.10 9.17 -11.59
CA PHE A 324 8.62 8.29 -10.53
C PHE A 324 9.78 8.91 -9.73
N VAL A 325 10.13 10.17 -10.00
CA VAL A 325 11.15 10.89 -9.22
C VAL A 325 10.64 11.05 -7.79
N GLY A 326 11.28 10.36 -6.85
CA GLY A 326 10.89 10.36 -5.44
C GLY A 326 9.79 9.34 -5.08
N TYR A 327 9.44 8.43 -6.01
CA TYR A 327 8.56 7.30 -5.71
C TYR A 327 9.14 6.52 -4.52
N SER A 328 8.29 6.21 -3.53
CA SER A 328 8.64 5.58 -2.24
C SER A 328 9.62 6.30 -1.29
N THR A 329 10.10 7.52 -1.59
CA THR A 329 11.03 8.26 -0.71
C THR A 329 10.45 8.55 0.68
N THR A 330 9.14 8.76 0.78
CA THR A 330 8.44 9.07 2.03
C THR A 330 7.48 7.95 2.47
N ARG A 331 7.63 6.74 1.92
CA ARG A 331 6.70 5.62 2.14
C ARG A 331 6.56 5.24 3.60
N ILE A 332 7.63 5.34 4.41
CA ILE A 332 7.59 4.93 5.81
C ILE A 332 7.18 6.06 6.75
N LEU A 333 7.16 7.31 6.29
CA LEU A 333 6.92 8.49 7.13
C LEU A 333 5.66 8.36 8.00
N PRO A 334 4.51 7.87 7.49
CA PRO A 334 3.31 7.72 8.32
C PRO A 334 3.45 6.67 9.42
N LEU A 335 4.15 5.56 9.15
CA LEU A 335 4.50 4.59 10.19
C LEU A 335 5.53 5.17 11.18
N ALA A 336 6.53 5.89 10.70
CA ALA A 336 7.54 6.51 11.55
C ALA A 336 6.90 7.51 12.54
N VAL A 337 5.90 8.28 12.12
CA VAL A 337 5.13 9.18 13.00
C VAL A 337 4.39 8.40 14.09
N ILE A 338 3.69 7.32 13.76
CA ILE A 338 2.97 6.55 14.79
C ILE A 338 3.93 5.83 15.74
N PHE A 339 5.09 5.35 15.26
CA PHE A 339 6.15 4.84 16.13
C PHE A 339 6.66 5.91 17.09
N ALA A 340 6.99 7.10 16.58
CA ALA A 340 7.44 8.21 17.40
C ALA A 340 6.39 8.63 18.44
N ALA A 341 5.10 8.60 18.09
CA ALA A 341 4.00 8.91 19.01
C ALA A 341 3.89 7.90 20.16
N VAL A 342 4.03 6.60 19.86
CA VAL A 342 3.99 5.53 20.85
C VAL A 342 5.24 5.52 21.73
N GLU A 343 6.43 5.64 21.12
CA GLU A 343 7.71 5.71 21.84
C GLU A 343 7.80 6.94 22.76
N SER A 344 7.14 8.04 22.40
CA SER A 344 7.06 9.26 23.22
C SER A 344 5.91 9.26 24.24
N GLY A 345 5.06 8.23 24.26
CA GLY A 345 3.93 8.12 25.19
C GLY A 345 2.75 9.05 24.90
N ILE A 346 2.67 9.64 23.69
CA ILE A 346 1.51 10.45 23.25
C ILE A 346 0.30 9.55 22.99
N ILE A 347 0.57 8.35 22.49
CA ILE A 347 -0.42 7.30 22.28
C ILE A 347 -0.02 6.09 23.11
N ASP A 348 -0.95 5.57 23.92
CA ASP A 348 -0.76 4.38 24.76
C ASP A 348 -1.25 3.13 24.03
N ALA A 349 -0.72 2.88 22.83
CA ALA A 349 -1.04 1.72 22.02
C ALA A 349 0.09 0.70 22.05
N LYS A 350 -0.24 -0.60 22.07
CA LYS A 350 0.76 -1.65 22.03
C LYS A 350 0.98 -2.18 20.61
N ILE A 351 2.23 -2.53 20.33
CA ILE A 351 2.61 -3.30 19.14
C ILE A 351 1.81 -4.61 19.14
N GLY A 352 1.17 -4.93 18.01
CA GLY A 352 0.35 -6.13 17.83
C GLY A 352 -1.15 -6.00 18.10
N GLU A 353 -1.67 -4.86 18.60
CA GLU A 353 -3.08 -4.69 19.00
C GLU A 353 -4.07 -4.29 17.88
N SER A 354 -3.69 -4.44 16.60
CA SER A 354 -4.49 -4.27 15.36
C SER A 354 -5.05 -2.86 15.11
N PRO A 355 -4.49 -2.11 14.14
CA PRO A 355 -4.98 -0.78 13.80
C PRO A 355 -6.09 -0.87 12.74
N MET A 356 -7.32 -1.02 13.22
CA MET A 356 -8.52 -1.17 12.39
C MET A 356 -9.62 -0.24 12.90
N ILE A 357 -10.47 0.27 12.01
CA ILE A 357 -11.72 0.94 12.37
C ILE A 357 -12.89 0.40 11.54
N VAL A 358 -14.10 0.46 12.11
CA VAL A 358 -15.34 0.06 11.45
C VAL A 358 -16.30 1.25 11.40
N VAL A 359 -16.87 1.49 10.22
CA VAL A 359 -17.93 2.48 9.99
C VAL A 359 -19.21 1.74 9.65
N VAL A 360 -20.27 1.91 10.45
CA VAL A 360 -21.56 1.19 10.29
C VAL A 360 -22.55 1.96 9.41
N THR A 361 -23.54 1.25 8.85
CA THR A 361 -24.44 1.81 7.83
C THR A 361 -25.31 2.98 8.32
N GLY A 362 -25.57 3.08 9.62
CA GLY A 362 -26.39 4.13 10.23
C GLY A 362 -27.55 3.58 11.03
#